data_AF-A0A7S0JLG5-F1
#
_entry.id   AF-A0A7S0JLG5-F1
#
_cell.length_a   1.000
_cell.length_b   1.000
_cell.length_c   1.000
_cell.angle_alpha   90.00
_cell.angle_beta   90.00
_cell.angle_gamma   90.00
#
_symmetry.space_group_name_H-M   'P 1'
#
loop_
_entity.id
_entity.type
_entity.pdbx_description
1 polymer ?
#
loop_
_entity_poly.entity_id
_entity_poly.type
_entity_poly.pdbx_seq_one_letter_code
_entity_poly.pdbx_strand_id
1 'polypeptide(L)'
;YNRFKTYPSYTTTKSDTMMCYDMYYGSLTKENKGYSPNDVVKVALERGVVDYKWGPALTQALDETVRTNQYYINEESAKKINQYTTALLEMYQLMEQAVQTIRGGCISYANKDSGGTSCQRAVEIWDEAAAVQDGPNYLGTKRCQNYLTCGWDYNNTDGSIAITNQKVLNLFQVGQNAVRTGDIVGVKGIIKLIQSAQLVSYIQGVGRYAQKIADFDPPCVMDFNKEYAEGMAFSTGMLPQLYQCDRSAALTVDKTFQLKAGNCFPDVVSTKDFTIEDFLGVLRKNYQCLGVTCEDVGGLWDGEKYY
;
A
#
# COMPACT_ATOMS: atom_id res chain seq x y z
N TYR A 1 -23.14 -3.23 9.42
CA TYR A 1 -23.06 -2.26 8.32
C TYR A 1 -22.49 -0.91 8.76
N ASN A 2 -22.99 -0.28 9.84
CA ASN A 2 -22.45 0.95 10.47
C ASN A 2 -21.11 0.77 11.24
N ARG A 3 -20.26 -0.20 10.87
CA ARG A 3 -19.02 -0.53 11.64
C ARG A 3 -17.71 -0.33 10.87
N PHE A 4 -17.76 -0.06 9.56
CA PHE A 4 -16.57 0.43 8.87
C PHE A 4 -16.42 1.91 9.21
N LYS A 5 -15.36 2.26 9.95
CA LYS A 5 -14.99 3.67 10.14
C LYS A 5 -14.84 4.29 8.76
N THR A 6 -15.34 5.51 8.59
CA THR A 6 -15.09 6.30 7.37
C THR A 6 -13.61 6.64 7.33
N TYR A 7 -12.84 5.90 6.53
CA TYR A 7 -11.43 6.20 6.27
C TYR A 7 -11.28 6.98 4.96
N PRO A 8 -10.35 7.94 4.90
CA PRO A 8 -9.56 8.42 6.05
C PRO A 8 -10.43 9.21 7.05
N SER A 9 -10.08 9.14 8.33
CA SER A 9 -10.77 9.91 9.39
C SER A 9 -10.47 11.41 9.30
N TYR A 10 -9.28 11.76 8.83
CA TYR A 10 -8.84 13.13 8.58
C TYR A 10 -8.88 13.49 7.09
N THR A 11 -9.57 14.59 6.75
CA THR A 11 -9.84 15.00 5.35
C THR A 11 -9.56 16.48 5.05
N THR A 12 -9.13 17.28 6.04
CA THR A 12 -8.91 18.73 5.85
C THR A 12 -7.74 19.04 4.92
N THR A 13 -6.64 18.31 5.04
CA THR A 13 -5.48 18.38 4.14
C THR A 13 -5.07 16.96 3.73
N LYS A 14 -4.29 16.84 2.67
CA LYS A 14 -3.86 15.55 2.11
C LYS A 14 -2.37 15.36 2.37
N SER A 15 -2.03 14.20 2.91
CA SER A 15 -0.66 13.68 2.93
C SER A 15 -0.13 13.49 1.52
N ASP A 16 1.20 13.49 1.35
CA ASP A 16 1.84 13.20 0.06
C ASP A 16 1.36 11.84 -0.50
N THR A 17 1.20 10.83 0.36
CA THR A 17 0.64 9.52 0.00
C THR A 17 -0.78 9.64 -0.56
N MET A 18 -1.66 10.39 0.10
CA MET A 18 -3.04 10.59 -0.37
C MET A 18 -3.09 11.41 -1.66
N MET A 19 -2.21 12.40 -1.82
CA MET A 19 -2.10 13.17 -3.07
C MET A 19 -1.67 12.27 -4.24
N CYS A 20 -0.69 11.39 -4.04
CA CYS A 20 -0.30 10.40 -5.06
C CYS A 20 -1.45 9.45 -5.38
N TYR A 21 -2.13 8.97 -4.33
CA TYR A 21 -3.28 8.10 -4.47
C TYR A 21 -4.38 8.75 -5.33
N ASP A 22 -4.78 9.99 -5.01
CA ASP A 22 -5.78 10.72 -5.79
C ASP A 22 -5.34 11.01 -7.24
N MET A 23 -4.03 11.22 -7.47
CA MET A 23 -3.50 11.43 -8.81
C MET A 23 -3.64 10.18 -9.68
N TYR A 24 -3.44 9.00 -9.09
CA TYR A 24 -3.51 7.73 -9.82
C TYR A 24 -4.95 7.19 -9.93
N TYR A 25 -5.71 7.26 -8.83
CA TYR A 25 -7.02 6.64 -8.68
C TYR A 25 -8.20 7.60 -8.79
N GLY A 26 -7.94 8.88 -8.99
CA GLY A 26 -8.93 9.95 -8.96
C GLY A 26 -9.26 10.40 -7.54
N SER A 27 -9.54 11.70 -7.38
CA SER A 27 -9.89 12.27 -6.08
C SER A 27 -11.20 11.71 -5.54
N LEU A 28 -11.27 11.51 -4.23
CA LEU A 28 -12.47 11.04 -3.51
C LEU A 28 -13.60 12.09 -3.33
N THR A 29 -13.80 13.03 -4.28
CA THR A 29 -14.81 14.10 -4.12
C THR A 29 -16.23 13.65 -4.47
N LYS A 30 -17.25 14.40 -4.04
CA LYS A 30 -18.67 14.11 -4.39
C LYS A 30 -18.93 14.08 -5.90
N GLU A 31 -18.14 14.81 -6.68
CA GLU A 31 -18.27 14.94 -8.14
C GLU A 31 -17.45 13.90 -8.91
N ASN A 32 -16.41 13.33 -8.28
CA ASN A 32 -15.51 12.36 -8.85
C ASN A 32 -15.51 11.13 -7.94
N LYS A 33 -16.23 10.07 -8.30
CA LYS A 33 -16.23 8.80 -7.56
C LYS A 33 -14.90 8.06 -7.83
N GLY A 34 -13.79 8.66 -7.44
CA GLY A 34 -12.47 8.03 -7.45
C GLY A 34 -12.46 6.78 -6.58
N TYR A 35 -11.44 5.95 -6.73
CA TYR A 35 -11.39 4.65 -6.08
C TYR A 35 -11.18 4.77 -4.55
N SER A 36 -12.26 4.60 -3.78
CA SER A 36 -12.27 4.54 -2.31
C SER A 36 -12.15 3.09 -1.84
N PRO A 37 -11.11 2.71 -1.07
CA PRO A 37 -10.96 1.36 -0.54
C PRO A 37 -12.16 0.89 0.30
N ASN A 38 -12.86 1.80 0.98
CA ASN A 38 -14.04 1.47 1.78
C ASN A 38 -15.26 1.14 0.92
N ASP A 39 -15.44 1.84 -0.21
CA ASP A 39 -16.56 1.55 -1.12
C ASP A 39 -16.39 0.17 -1.75
N VAL A 40 -15.14 -0.23 -1.99
CA VAL A 40 -14.80 -1.58 -2.48
C VAL A 40 -15.27 -2.64 -1.49
N VAL A 41 -14.88 -2.50 -0.23
CA VAL A 41 -15.22 -3.48 0.82
C VAL A 41 -16.73 -3.55 1.01
N LYS A 42 -17.39 -2.39 1.01
CA LYS A 42 -18.84 -2.27 1.13
C LYS A 42 -19.55 -3.02 0.00
N VAL A 43 -19.15 -2.77 -1.25
CA VAL A 43 -19.79 -3.40 -2.41
C VAL A 43 -19.46 -4.89 -2.52
N ALA A 44 -18.25 -5.32 -2.16
CA ALA A 44 -17.90 -6.73 -2.07
C ALA A 44 -18.81 -7.49 -1.10
N LEU A 45 -19.06 -6.93 0.10
CA LEU A 45 -19.92 -7.54 1.11
C LEU A 45 -21.39 -7.66 0.67
N GLU A 46 -21.85 -6.71 -0.15
CA GLU A 46 -23.20 -6.72 -0.69
C GLU A 46 -23.35 -7.56 -1.96
N ARG A 47 -22.25 -8.14 -2.47
CA ARG A 47 -22.18 -8.73 -3.81
C ARG A 47 -22.71 -7.79 -4.90
N GLY A 48 -22.50 -6.49 -4.68
CA GLY A 48 -22.96 -5.44 -5.57
C GLY A 48 -21.98 -5.15 -6.70
N VAL A 49 -22.29 -4.10 -7.44
CA VAL A 49 -21.48 -3.58 -8.54
C VAL A 49 -21.04 -2.15 -8.18
N VAL A 50 -19.77 -1.81 -8.40
CA VAL A 50 -19.33 -0.40 -8.36
C VAL A 50 -19.22 0.12 -9.78
N ASP A 51 -19.62 1.38 -10.01
CA ASP A 51 -19.30 2.14 -11.22
C ASP A 51 -18.11 3.06 -10.92
N TYR A 52 -16.93 2.73 -11.46
CA TYR A 52 -15.79 3.65 -11.45
C TYR A 52 -15.61 4.29 -12.82
N LYS A 53 -15.43 5.61 -12.85
CA LYS A 53 -15.04 6.33 -14.07
C LYS A 53 -13.54 6.18 -14.36
N TRP A 54 -12.73 6.04 -13.30
CA TRP A 54 -11.27 5.87 -13.28
C TRP A 54 -10.89 5.12 -11.99
N GLY A 55 -10.19 3.97 -12.06
CA GLY A 55 -9.85 3.13 -10.90
C GLY A 55 -9.17 1.80 -11.31
N PRO A 56 -8.57 1.03 -10.37
CA PRO A 56 -7.98 -0.28 -10.68
C PRO A 56 -9.08 -1.26 -11.06
N ALA A 57 -8.85 -2.12 -12.05
CA ALA A 57 -9.80 -3.16 -12.43
C ALA A 57 -9.78 -4.30 -11.39
N LEU A 58 -10.58 -4.16 -10.33
CA LEU A 58 -10.77 -5.16 -9.27
C LEU A 58 -11.83 -6.24 -9.62
N THR A 59 -12.15 -6.39 -10.91
CA THR A 59 -13.34 -7.08 -11.43
C THR A 59 -13.28 -8.58 -11.56
N GLN A 60 -14.13 -9.33 -10.86
CA GLN A 60 -14.43 -10.70 -11.26
C GLN A 60 -15.69 -10.73 -12.13
N ALA A 61 -15.58 -10.53 -13.44
CA ALA A 61 -16.63 -10.91 -14.39
C ALA A 61 -16.06 -11.89 -15.42
N LEU A 62 -16.59 -13.11 -15.40
CA LEU A 62 -16.25 -14.23 -16.30
C LEU A 62 -17.28 -14.38 -17.43
N ASP A 63 -18.26 -13.47 -17.53
CA ASP A 63 -19.24 -13.45 -18.62
C ASP A 63 -19.09 -12.22 -19.53
N GLU A 64 -19.36 -12.41 -20.82
CA GLU A 64 -19.28 -11.37 -21.87
C GLU A 64 -20.46 -10.37 -21.83
N THR A 65 -21.42 -10.52 -20.91
CA THR A 65 -22.68 -9.77 -20.86
C THR A 65 -22.67 -8.57 -19.90
N VAL A 66 -21.61 -8.40 -19.11
CA VAL A 66 -21.45 -7.23 -18.23
C VAL A 66 -21.17 -5.97 -19.06
N ARG A 67 -21.98 -4.92 -18.87
CA ARG A 67 -21.82 -3.63 -19.56
C ARG A 67 -20.46 -3.02 -19.19
N THR A 68 -19.79 -2.38 -20.16
CA THR A 68 -18.61 -1.54 -19.90
C THR A 68 -18.88 -0.62 -18.69
N ASN A 69 -18.04 -0.74 -17.65
CA ASN A 69 -18.02 0.02 -16.38
C ASN A 69 -18.69 -0.61 -15.14
N GLN A 70 -19.21 -1.85 -15.20
CA GLN A 70 -19.74 -2.53 -14.02
C GLN A 70 -18.70 -3.47 -13.38
N TYR A 71 -18.32 -3.21 -12.11
CA TYR A 71 -17.26 -3.95 -11.41
C TYR A 71 -17.74 -4.84 -10.25
N TYR A 72 -17.56 -6.17 -10.33
CA TYR A 72 -17.74 -7.11 -9.21
C TYR A 72 -16.45 -7.27 -8.43
N ILE A 73 -16.47 -7.06 -7.12
CA ILE A 73 -15.24 -7.13 -6.32
C ILE A 73 -15.07 -8.52 -5.73
N ASN A 74 -13.92 -9.13 -6.02
CA ASN A 74 -13.53 -10.41 -5.43
C ASN A 74 -13.34 -10.27 -3.91
N GLU A 75 -13.87 -11.23 -3.15
CA GLU A 75 -13.82 -11.23 -1.68
C GLU A 75 -12.37 -11.18 -1.15
N GLU A 76 -11.44 -11.86 -1.82
CA GLU A 76 -10.02 -11.88 -1.43
C GLU A 76 -9.39 -10.50 -1.65
N SER A 77 -9.70 -9.81 -2.75
CA SER A 77 -9.24 -8.43 -2.94
C SER A 77 -9.79 -7.51 -1.84
N ALA A 78 -11.09 -7.57 -1.56
CA ALA A 78 -11.72 -6.72 -0.55
C ALA A 78 -11.10 -6.89 0.83
N LYS A 79 -10.86 -8.13 1.28
CA LYS A 79 -10.21 -8.41 2.57
C LYS A 79 -8.84 -7.74 2.67
N LYS A 80 -8.02 -7.87 1.62
CA LYS A 80 -6.63 -7.39 1.59
C LYS A 80 -6.55 -5.88 1.44
N ILE A 81 -7.37 -5.30 0.56
CA ILE A 81 -7.48 -3.84 0.40
C ILE A 81 -7.89 -3.18 1.72
N ASN A 82 -8.89 -3.74 2.41
CA ASN A 82 -9.31 -3.24 3.72
C ASN A 82 -8.18 -3.27 4.75
N GLN A 83 -7.47 -4.40 4.82
CA GLN A 83 -6.45 -4.62 5.83
C GLN A 83 -5.20 -3.77 5.59
N TYR A 84 -4.81 -3.56 4.33
CA TYR A 84 -3.52 -2.97 4.00
C TYR A 84 -3.66 -1.57 3.39
N THR A 85 -4.41 -1.41 2.31
CA THR A 85 -4.51 -0.12 1.61
C THR A 85 -5.27 0.91 2.44
N THR A 86 -6.40 0.54 3.03
CA THR A 86 -7.17 1.45 3.91
C THR A 86 -6.34 1.88 5.12
N ALA A 87 -5.66 0.94 5.78
CA ALA A 87 -4.81 1.23 6.93
C ALA A 87 -3.62 2.12 6.56
N LEU A 88 -2.99 1.88 5.40
CA LEU A 88 -1.90 2.71 4.88
C LEU A 88 -2.34 4.17 4.70
N LEU A 89 -3.47 4.39 4.03
CA LEU A 89 -3.99 5.74 3.78
C LEU A 89 -4.37 6.46 5.07
N GLU A 90 -5.02 5.76 6.00
CA GLU A 90 -5.38 6.31 7.30
C GLU A 90 -4.13 6.73 8.09
N MET A 91 -3.13 5.85 8.16
CA MET A 91 -1.87 6.11 8.86
C MET A 91 -1.21 7.40 8.36
N TYR A 92 -1.08 7.58 7.04
CA TYR A 92 -0.48 8.81 6.49
C TYR A 92 -1.36 10.05 6.65
N GLN A 93 -2.69 9.91 6.62
CA GLN A 93 -3.59 11.03 6.89
C GLN A 93 -3.53 11.49 8.35
N LEU A 94 -3.40 10.56 9.31
CA LEU A 94 -3.18 10.90 10.71
C LEU A 94 -1.81 11.58 10.91
N MET A 95 -0.75 11.11 10.24
CA MET A 95 0.55 11.81 10.26
C MET A 95 0.45 13.24 9.71
N GLU A 96 -0.28 13.45 8.61
CA GLU A 96 -0.53 14.79 8.06
C GLU A 96 -1.32 15.66 9.05
N GLN A 97 -2.32 15.09 9.72
CA GLN A 97 -3.06 15.77 10.77
C GLN A 97 -2.15 16.19 11.94
N ALA A 98 -1.22 15.33 12.37
CA ALA A 98 -0.23 15.67 13.38
C ALA A 98 0.64 16.85 12.92
N VAL A 99 1.13 16.83 11.68
CA VAL A 99 1.89 17.94 11.09
C VAL A 99 1.08 19.24 11.03
N GLN A 100 -0.20 19.18 10.63
CA GLN A 100 -1.06 20.38 10.63
C GLN A 100 -1.32 20.89 12.06
N THR A 101 -1.44 20.00 13.02
CA THR A 101 -1.61 20.37 14.43
C THR A 101 -0.38 21.11 14.95
N ILE A 102 0.83 20.66 14.59
CA ILE A 102 2.08 21.38 14.91
C ILE A 102 2.13 22.75 14.23
N ARG A 103 1.72 22.84 12.95
CA ARG A 103 1.65 24.11 12.20
C ARG A 103 0.68 25.12 12.81
N GLY A 104 -0.34 24.65 13.53
CA GLY A 104 -1.24 25.48 14.33
C GLY A 104 -0.55 26.19 15.51
N GLY A 105 0.70 25.81 15.81
CA GLY A 105 1.53 26.41 16.85
C GLY A 105 1.51 25.59 18.13
N CYS A 106 2.62 24.92 18.44
CA CYS A 106 2.85 24.27 19.73
C CYS A 106 4.36 24.12 20.00
N ILE A 107 4.76 23.97 21.26
CA ILE A 107 6.15 23.65 21.66
C ILE A 107 6.19 22.66 22.85
N SER A 108 7.31 21.93 22.99
CA SER A 108 7.47 20.84 23.97
C SER A 108 7.28 21.24 25.44
N TYR A 109 7.64 22.47 25.81
CA TYR A 109 7.70 22.94 27.20
C TYR A 109 6.84 24.20 27.41
N ALA A 110 5.70 24.27 26.76
CA ALA A 110 4.73 25.32 27.06
C ALA A 110 4.17 25.12 28.47
N ASN A 111 4.62 25.93 29.44
CA ASN A 111 3.95 26.06 30.72
C ASN A 111 2.65 26.84 30.54
N LYS A 112 1.60 26.50 31.29
CA LYS A 112 0.33 27.26 31.32
C LYS A 112 0.57 28.77 31.58
N ASP A 113 1.63 29.09 32.33
CA ASP A 113 2.02 30.47 32.68
C ASP A 113 2.72 31.23 31.55
N SER A 114 3.24 30.53 30.54
CA SER A 114 3.92 31.13 29.37
C SER A 114 2.98 31.40 28.19
N GLY A 115 1.70 31.04 28.31
CA GLY A 115 0.70 31.20 27.25
C GLY A 115 0.91 30.29 26.03
N GLY A 116 1.88 29.38 26.05
CA GLY A 116 2.13 28.42 24.98
C GLY A 116 1.13 27.26 24.98
N THR A 117 0.91 26.64 23.82
CA THR A 117 0.18 25.38 23.70
C THR A 117 1.17 24.22 23.61
N SER A 118 1.02 23.19 24.42
CA SER A 118 1.86 21.97 24.35
C SER A 118 1.56 21.17 23.07
N CYS A 119 2.55 20.50 22.49
CA CYS A 119 2.34 19.61 21.33
C CYS A 119 1.64 18.27 21.66
N GLN A 120 1.06 18.13 22.86
CA GLN A 120 0.46 16.88 23.33
C GLN A 120 -0.61 16.33 22.37
N ARG A 121 -1.48 17.20 21.83
CA ARG A 121 -2.50 16.75 20.86
C ARG A 121 -1.87 16.20 19.56
N ALA A 122 -0.79 16.82 19.07
CA ALA A 122 -0.09 16.33 17.89
C ALA A 122 0.58 14.97 18.16
N VAL A 123 1.14 14.78 19.36
CA VAL A 123 1.70 13.50 19.82
C VAL A 123 0.62 12.42 19.88
N GLU A 124 -0.55 12.71 20.44
CA GLU A 124 -1.67 11.76 20.48
C GLU A 124 -2.09 11.32 19.07
N ILE A 125 -2.22 12.25 18.12
CA ILE A 125 -2.57 11.94 16.73
C ILE A 125 -1.47 11.11 16.05
N TRP A 126 -0.20 11.40 16.33
CA TRP A 126 0.93 10.60 15.84
C TRP A 126 0.90 9.17 16.39
N ASP A 127 0.57 9.00 17.67
CA ASP A 127 0.40 7.68 18.29
C ASP A 127 -0.83 6.93 17.77
N GLU A 128 -1.91 7.64 17.42
CA GLU A 128 -3.05 7.09 16.68
C GLU A 128 -2.58 6.52 15.32
N ALA A 129 -1.72 7.24 14.59
CA ALA A 129 -1.14 6.73 13.33
C ALA A 129 -0.28 5.47 13.55
N ALA A 130 0.53 5.44 14.62
CA ALA A 130 1.34 4.28 14.98
C ALA A 130 0.47 3.05 15.29
N ALA A 131 -0.69 3.24 15.93
CA ALA A 131 -1.61 2.15 16.24
C ALA A 131 -2.25 1.52 14.98
N VAL A 132 -2.50 2.32 13.94
CA VAL A 132 -3.04 1.82 12.66
C VAL A 132 -2.02 1.00 11.86
N GLN A 133 -0.73 1.17 12.13
CA GLN A 133 0.39 0.47 11.46
C GLN A 133 0.35 -1.06 11.63
N ASP A 134 -0.38 -1.61 12.61
CA ASP A 134 -0.42 -3.06 12.87
C ASP A 134 -0.85 -3.88 11.63
N GLY A 135 -1.79 -3.37 10.85
CA GLY A 135 -2.21 -3.98 9.58
C GLY A 135 -1.07 -4.11 8.56
N PRO A 136 -0.45 -3.00 8.13
CA PRO A 136 0.74 -3.03 7.27
C PRO A 136 1.92 -3.84 7.83
N ASN A 137 2.17 -3.79 9.14
CA ASN A 137 3.22 -4.61 9.77
C ASN A 137 2.93 -6.11 9.62
N TYR A 138 1.68 -6.53 9.78
CA TYR A 138 1.31 -7.91 9.57
C TYR A 138 1.64 -8.38 8.13
N LEU A 139 1.50 -7.52 7.11
CA LEU A 139 1.95 -7.82 5.76
C LEU A 139 3.46 -8.04 5.73
N GLY A 140 4.25 -7.11 6.27
CA GLY A 140 5.71 -7.22 6.33
C GLY A 140 6.18 -8.53 6.95
N THR A 141 5.63 -8.91 8.10
CA THR A 141 5.95 -10.19 8.78
C THR A 141 5.66 -11.41 7.90
N LYS A 142 4.57 -11.39 7.13
CA LYS A 142 4.25 -12.49 6.21
C LYS A 142 5.10 -12.50 4.96
N ARG A 143 5.66 -11.37 4.52
CA ARG A 143 6.48 -11.28 3.30
C ARG A 143 7.95 -11.49 3.58
N CYS A 144 8.48 -11.03 4.70
CA CYS A 144 9.88 -11.23 5.05
C CYS A 144 10.28 -12.71 5.05
N GLN A 145 9.36 -13.60 5.45
CA GLN A 145 9.56 -15.05 5.43
C GLN A 145 9.82 -15.57 4.00
N ASN A 146 9.15 -14.99 3.01
CA ASN A 146 9.28 -15.37 1.61
C ASN A 146 10.50 -14.72 0.93
N TYR A 147 11.12 -13.72 1.55
CA TYR A 147 12.22 -12.95 0.93
C TYR A 147 13.54 -13.03 1.72
N LEU A 148 13.57 -13.83 2.78
CA LEU A 148 14.67 -13.91 3.74
C LEU A 148 15.05 -12.55 4.35
N THR A 149 14.05 -11.72 4.67
CA THR A 149 14.26 -10.38 5.26
C THR A 149 13.68 -10.21 6.67
N CYS A 150 13.44 -11.31 7.40
CA CYS A 150 13.07 -11.25 8.82
C CYS A 150 14.31 -11.23 9.72
N GLY A 151 14.14 -10.75 10.95
CA GLY A 151 15.21 -10.71 11.95
C GLY A 151 16.11 -9.48 11.81
N TRP A 152 17.37 -9.59 12.20
CA TRP A 152 18.36 -8.51 12.08
C TRP A 152 19.41 -8.78 10.98
N ASP A 153 19.61 -10.06 10.65
CA ASP A 153 20.73 -10.53 9.83
C ASP A 153 20.29 -11.06 8.45
N TYR A 154 19.09 -10.71 7.97
CA TYR A 154 18.58 -11.11 6.64
C TYR A 154 18.61 -12.64 6.39
N ASN A 155 18.32 -13.43 7.42
CA ASN A 155 18.46 -14.88 7.39
C ASN A 155 17.26 -15.62 8.00
N ASN A 156 16.22 -14.89 8.42
CA ASN A 156 15.03 -15.42 9.09
C ASN A 156 15.30 -16.23 10.38
N THR A 157 16.48 -16.13 11.00
CA THR A 157 16.82 -16.96 12.17
C THR A 157 16.34 -16.40 13.51
N ASP A 158 16.18 -15.07 13.62
CA ASP A 158 16.19 -14.39 14.93
C ASP A 158 14.86 -13.73 15.34
N GLY A 159 13.77 -14.00 14.62
CA GLY A 159 12.45 -13.51 15.04
C GLY A 159 11.53 -13.15 13.89
N SER A 160 10.23 -13.32 14.14
CA SER A 160 9.11 -13.25 13.21
C SER A 160 8.76 -11.85 12.68
N ILE A 161 9.64 -10.86 12.82
CA ILE A 161 9.38 -9.48 12.40
C ILE A 161 10.30 -9.08 11.25
N ALA A 162 9.71 -8.48 10.21
CA ALA A 162 10.45 -7.95 9.07
C ALA A 162 11.40 -6.83 9.51
N ILE A 163 12.59 -6.76 8.91
CA ILE A 163 13.56 -5.69 9.14
C ILE A 163 12.92 -4.31 8.90
N THR A 164 12.11 -4.19 7.85
CA THR A 164 11.39 -2.95 7.53
C THR A 164 10.33 -2.60 8.55
N ASN A 165 9.63 -3.57 9.15
CA ASN A 165 8.69 -3.30 10.23
C ASN A 165 9.40 -2.74 11.46
N GLN A 166 10.56 -3.30 11.82
CA GLN A 166 11.37 -2.78 12.93
C GLN A 166 11.83 -1.35 12.65
N LYS A 167 12.29 -1.08 11.41
CA LYS A 167 12.63 0.27 10.95
C LYS A 167 11.46 1.23 11.12
N VAL A 168 10.24 0.85 10.71
CA VAL A 168 9.07 1.71 10.86
C VAL A 168 8.73 1.94 12.34
N LEU A 169 8.75 0.91 13.19
CA LEU A 169 8.50 1.05 14.63
C LEU A 169 9.49 2.02 15.29
N ASN A 170 10.78 1.92 14.95
CA ASN A 170 11.81 2.84 15.42
C ASN A 170 11.57 4.27 14.90
N LEU A 171 11.19 4.42 13.63
CA LEU A 171 10.86 5.72 13.04
C LEU A 171 9.65 6.38 13.69
N PHE A 172 8.65 5.61 14.15
CA PHE A 172 7.54 6.17 14.93
C PHE A 172 8.01 6.73 16.27
N GLN A 173 8.94 6.07 16.96
CA GLN A 173 9.51 6.58 18.22
C GLN A 173 10.30 7.87 18.00
N VAL A 174 11.15 7.90 16.97
CA VAL A 174 11.91 9.11 16.60
C VAL A 174 10.96 10.23 16.15
N GLY A 175 9.93 9.89 15.39
CA GLY A 175 8.90 10.83 14.93
C GLY A 175 8.10 11.43 16.07
N GLN A 176 7.77 10.64 17.09
CA GLN A 176 7.07 11.15 18.27
C GLN A 176 7.87 12.26 18.96
N ASN A 177 9.19 12.10 19.06
CA ASN A 177 10.06 13.13 19.62
C ASN A 177 10.07 14.40 18.75
N ALA A 178 10.19 14.25 17.42
CA ALA A 178 10.14 15.39 16.51
C ALA A 178 8.78 16.11 16.56
N VAL A 179 7.67 15.37 16.67
CA VAL A 179 6.32 15.92 16.87
C VAL A 179 6.24 16.68 18.19
N ARG A 180 6.76 16.09 19.28
CA ARG A 180 6.75 16.70 20.62
C ARG A 180 7.53 18.03 20.66
N THR A 181 8.61 18.14 19.90
CA THR A 181 9.42 19.37 19.81
C THR A 181 8.93 20.35 18.75
N GLY A 182 7.91 20.00 17.97
CA GLY A 182 7.39 20.83 16.88
C GLY A 182 8.32 20.91 15.66
N ASP A 183 9.24 19.97 15.49
CA ASP A 183 10.16 19.92 14.35
C ASP A 183 9.46 19.39 13.10
N ILE A 184 8.76 20.29 12.39
CA ILE A 184 8.02 19.95 11.17
C ILE A 184 8.93 19.37 10.09
N VAL A 185 10.18 19.85 9.96
CA VAL A 185 11.10 19.38 8.93
C VAL A 185 11.54 17.95 9.25
N GLY A 186 11.92 17.68 10.50
CA GLY A 186 12.25 16.35 10.99
C GLY A 186 11.09 15.37 10.83
N VAL A 187 9.87 15.75 11.26
CA VAL A 187 8.67 14.91 11.11
C VAL A 187 8.43 14.54 9.64
N LYS A 188 8.51 15.50 8.71
CA LYS A 188 8.34 15.22 7.28
C LYS A 188 9.41 14.28 6.72
N GLY A 189 10.67 14.42 7.16
CA GLY A 189 11.74 13.50 6.79
C GLY A 189 11.45 12.07 7.28
N ILE A 190 10.97 11.95 8.51
CA ILE A 190 10.60 10.65 9.13
C ILE A 190 9.42 10.00 8.41
N ILE A 191 8.38 10.76 8.05
CA ILE A 191 7.24 10.25 7.26
C ILE A 191 7.71 9.63 5.94
N LYS A 192 8.66 10.26 5.24
CA LYS A 192 9.23 9.72 3.99
C LYS A 192 9.99 8.42 4.22
N LEU A 193 10.78 8.33 5.30
CA LEU A 193 11.49 7.09 5.65
C LEU A 193 10.51 5.95 5.99
N ILE A 194 9.40 6.27 6.66
CA ILE A 194 8.32 5.30 6.93
C ILE A 194 7.69 4.84 5.61
N GLN A 195 7.43 5.77 4.67
CA GLN A 195 6.91 5.45 3.34
C GLN A 195 7.77 4.47 2.56
N SER A 196 9.07 4.73 2.44
CA SER A 196 9.97 3.80 1.76
C SER A 196 9.99 2.43 2.43
N ALA A 197 10.07 2.37 3.76
CA ALA A 197 10.08 1.09 4.49
C ALA A 197 8.76 0.31 4.34
N GLN A 198 7.61 0.99 4.33
CA GLN A 198 6.30 0.34 4.15
C GLN A 198 6.12 -0.25 2.75
N LEU A 199 6.56 0.48 1.71
CA LEU A 199 6.45 0.05 0.31
C LEU A 199 7.12 -1.30 0.03
N VAL A 200 8.17 -1.64 0.77
CA VAL A 200 8.87 -2.93 0.62
C VAL A 200 7.91 -4.11 0.75
N SER A 201 7.02 -4.10 1.74
CA SER A 201 6.09 -5.22 1.95
C SER A 201 5.06 -5.36 0.83
N TYR A 202 4.66 -4.24 0.20
CA TYR A 202 3.79 -4.24 -0.97
C TYR A 202 4.53 -4.75 -2.22
N ILE A 203 5.78 -4.31 -2.44
CA ILE A 203 6.64 -4.80 -3.53
C ILE A 203 6.86 -6.31 -3.40
N GLN A 204 7.20 -6.79 -2.21
CA GLN A 204 7.36 -8.22 -1.93
C GLN A 204 6.05 -8.99 -2.15
N GLY A 205 4.91 -8.41 -1.75
CA GLY A 205 3.59 -8.96 -2.03
C GLY A 205 3.36 -9.14 -3.52
N VAL A 206 3.49 -8.05 -4.28
CA VAL A 206 3.30 -8.03 -5.74
C VAL A 206 4.23 -9.02 -6.44
N GLY A 207 5.53 -9.02 -6.14
CA GLY A 207 6.49 -9.95 -6.74
C GLY A 207 6.15 -11.43 -6.46
N ARG A 208 5.70 -11.75 -5.24
CA ARG A 208 5.32 -13.12 -4.87
C ARG A 208 4.10 -13.59 -5.65
N TYR A 209 3.09 -12.74 -5.81
CA TYR A 209 1.88 -13.12 -6.54
C TYR A 209 2.11 -13.18 -8.05
N ALA A 210 3.02 -12.36 -8.59
CA ALA A 210 3.47 -12.52 -9.97
C ALA A 210 4.16 -13.88 -10.19
N GLN A 211 5.08 -14.29 -9.31
CA GLN A 211 5.73 -15.60 -9.40
C GLN A 211 4.72 -16.73 -9.33
N LYS A 212 3.81 -16.69 -8.35
CA LYS A 212 2.75 -17.69 -8.22
C LYS A 212 1.95 -17.84 -9.51
N ILE A 213 1.54 -16.72 -10.12
CA ILE A 213 0.82 -16.74 -11.39
C ILE A 213 1.68 -17.37 -12.50
N ALA A 214 2.95 -16.97 -12.59
CA ALA A 214 3.88 -17.44 -13.62
C ALA A 214 4.24 -18.93 -13.51
N ASP A 215 4.13 -19.54 -12.32
CA ASP A 215 4.38 -20.97 -12.11
C ASP A 215 3.24 -21.88 -12.63
N PHE A 216 2.12 -21.31 -13.09
CA PHE A 216 0.98 -22.06 -13.58
C PHE A 216 0.92 -22.19 -15.12
N ASP A 217 0.22 -23.22 -15.60
CA ASP A 217 -0.01 -23.46 -17.03
C ASP A 217 -1.49 -23.86 -17.30
N PRO A 218 -2.29 -23.04 -17.99
CA PRO A 218 -1.97 -21.68 -18.43
C PRO A 218 -2.06 -20.68 -17.25
N PRO A 219 -1.21 -19.64 -17.21
CA PRO A 219 -1.19 -18.63 -16.14
C PRO A 219 -2.31 -17.59 -16.33
N CYS A 220 -3.57 -18.02 -16.28
CA CYS A 220 -4.75 -17.20 -16.59
C CYS A 220 -5.68 -16.97 -15.38
N VAL A 221 -6.41 -15.85 -15.39
CA VAL A 221 -7.34 -15.47 -14.30
C VAL A 221 -8.42 -16.53 -14.02
N MET A 222 -8.88 -17.28 -15.03
CA MET A 222 -9.95 -18.28 -14.83
C MET A 222 -9.54 -19.37 -13.84
N ASP A 223 -8.27 -19.79 -13.90
CA ASP A 223 -7.74 -20.89 -13.10
C ASP A 223 -7.13 -20.40 -11.78
N PHE A 224 -6.69 -19.12 -11.72
CA PHE A 224 -5.93 -18.55 -10.58
C PHE A 224 -6.48 -17.21 -10.09
N ASN A 225 -7.80 -17.10 -10.05
CA ASN A 225 -8.50 -15.87 -9.69
C ASN A 225 -8.01 -15.27 -8.35
N LYS A 226 -7.77 -16.14 -7.36
CA LYS A 226 -7.31 -15.74 -6.03
C LYS A 226 -5.96 -15.04 -6.09
N GLU A 227 -4.98 -15.60 -6.80
CA GLU A 227 -3.64 -15.06 -6.91
C GLU A 227 -3.63 -13.70 -7.61
N TYR A 228 -4.42 -13.55 -8.68
CA TYR A 228 -4.64 -12.26 -9.33
C TYR A 228 -5.29 -11.24 -8.38
N ALA A 229 -6.31 -11.67 -7.64
CA ALA A 229 -7.07 -10.84 -6.73
C ALA A 229 -6.20 -10.32 -5.57
N GLU A 230 -5.37 -11.19 -4.99
CA GLU A 230 -4.43 -10.83 -3.93
C GLU A 230 -3.30 -9.94 -4.48
N GLY A 231 -2.73 -10.26 -5.66
CA GLY A 231 -1.71 -9.44 -6.31
C GLY A 231 -2.19 -8.02 -6.64
N MET A 232 -3.42 -7.89 -7.14
CA MET A 232 -4.06 -6.60 -7.37
C MET A 232 -4.28 -5.85 -6.05
N ALA A 233 -4.73 -6.53 -5.00
CA ALA A 233 -4.90 -5.87 -3.71
C ALA A 233 -3.58 -5.32 -3.14
N PHE A 234 -2.47 -6.05 -3.29
CA PHE A 234 -1.16 -5.52 -2.90
C PHE A 234 -0.68 -4.39 -3.81
N SER A 235 -0.94 -4.46 -5.11
CA SER A 235 -0.55 -3.39 -6.03
C SER A 235 -1.24 -2.06 -5.69
N THR A 236 -2.48 -2.07 -5.19
CA THR A 236 -3.21 -0.82 -4.86
C THR A 236 -2.51 0.10 -3.88
N GLY A 237 -1.70 -0.44 -2.96
CA GLY A 237 -0.97 0.36 -1.97
C GLY A 237 0.31 0.99 -2.51
N MET A 238 0.90 0.44 -3.58
CA MET A 238 2.18 0.88 -4.14
C MET A 238 2.07 1.53 -5.53
N LEU A 239 1.02 1.24 -6.30
CA LEU A 239 0.82 1.75 -7.66
C LEU A 239 0.87 3.28 -7.74
N PRO A 240 0.27 4.05 -6.80
CA PRO A 240 0.35 5.50 -6.86
C PRO A 240 1.78 6.06 -6.81
N GLN A 241 2.63 5.48 -5.96
CA GLN A 241 4.02 5.87 -5.79
C GLN A 241 4.86 5.38 -6.97
N LEU A 242 4.61 4.15 -7.44
CA LEU A 242 5.24 3.64 -8.64
C LEU A 242 4.89 4.50 -9.87
N TYR A 243 3.64 4.95 -10.00
CA TYR A 243 3.21 5.80 -11.12
C TYR A 243 3.89 7.17 -11.10
N GLN A 244 4.14 7.72 -9.90
CA GLN A 244 4.90 8.94 -9.74
C GLN A 244 6.35 8.77 -10.21
N CYS A 245 6.96 7.61 -9.97
CA CYS A 245 8.31 7.28 -10.42
C CYS A 245 8.40 6.91 -11.90
N ASP A 246 7.52 6.02 -12.36
CA ASP A 246 7.48 5.47 -13.70
C ASP A 246 6.04 5.02 -14.04
N ARG A 247 5.39 5.82 -14.89
CA ARG A 247 4.02 5.55 -15.36
C ARG A 247 3.91 4.25 -16.15
N SER A 248 4.95 3.88 -16.90
CA SER A 248 4.95 2.65 -17.70
C SER A 248 5.07 1.43 -16.79
N ALA A 249 5.93 1.48 -15.78
CA ALA A 249 6.03 0.42 -14.78
C ALA A 249 4.72 0.21 -14.03
N ALA A 250 4.07 1.30 -13.59
CA ALA A 250 2.78 1.22 -12.94
C ALA A 250 1.71 0.59 -13.85
N LEU A 251 1.69 0.94 -15.14
CA LEU A 251 0.77 0.34 -16.11
C LEU A 251 1.02 -1.17 -16.28
N THR A 252 2.27 -1.61 -16.34
CA THR A 252 2.63 -3.02 -16.41
C THR A 252 2.13 -3.77 -15.17
N VAL A 253 2.38 -3.23 -13.98
CA VAL A 253 1.92 -3.84 -12.72
C VAL A 253 0.40 -3.89 -12.64
N ASP A 254 -0.29 -2.80 -12.99
CA ASP A 254 -1.75 -2.76 -12.99
C ASP A 254 -2.34 -3.81 -13.92
N LYS A 255 -1.94 -3.80 -15.20
CA LYS A 255 -2.39 -4.77 -16.21
C LYS A 255 -2.14 -6.23 -15.81
N THR A 256 -1.02 -6.48 -15.13
CA THR A 256 -0.61 -7.84 -14.72
C THR A 256 -1.67 -8.48 -13.84
N PHE A 257 -2.24 -7.74 -12.90
CA PHE A 257 -3.17 -8.30 -11.93
C PHE A 257 -4.63 -7.97 -12.22
N GLN A 258 -4.95 -7.38 -13.39
CA GLN A 258 -6.33 -7.06 -13.71
C GLN A 258 -7.19 -8.32 -13.66
N LEU A 259 -8.21 -8.26 -12.81
CA LEU A 259 -9.25 -9.27 -12.82
C LEU A 259 -10.14 -8.93 -14.04
N LYS A 260 -9.91 -9.64 -15.14
CA LYS A 260 -10.64 -9.50 -16.40
C LYS A 260 -10.67 -10.86 -17.09
N ALA A 261 -11.82 -11.23 -17.65
CA ALA A 261 -11.93 -12.44 -18.47
C ALA A 261 -10.89 -12.43 -19.59
N GLY A 262 -10.20 -13.56 -19.76
CA GLY A 262 -9.14 -13.73 -20.74
C GLY A 262 -7.81 -13.03 -20.39
N ASN A 263 -7.67 -12.42 -19.21
CA ASN A 263 -6.35 -11.94 -18.78
C ASN A 263 -5.48 -13.14 -18.41
N CYS A 264 -4.31 -13.21 -19.04
CA CYS A 264 -3.29 -14.20 -18.78
C CYS A 264 -1.94 -13.51 -18.65
N PHE A 265 -1.10 -13.97 -17.74
CA PHE A 265 0.31 -13.61 -17.79
C PHE A 265 0.91 -14.31 -19.03
N PRO A 266 1.63 -13.65 -19.94
CA PRO A 266 2.15 -12.31 -19.86
C PRO A 266 1.46 -11.29 -20.81
N ASP A 267 0.19 -11.47 -21.17
CA ASP A 267 -0.56 -10.63 -22.13
C ASP A 267 -0.62 -9.12 -21.76
N VAL A 268 -0.16 -8.79 -20.56
CA VAL A 268 0.16 -7.47 -19.99
C VAL A 268 0.95 -6.56 -20.95
N VAL A 269 1.94 -7.14 -21.61
CA VAL A 269 2.77 -6.52 -22.64
C VAL A 269 2.54 -7.40 -23.85
N SER A 270 2.22 -6.83 -25.02
CA SER A 270 1.83 -7.55 -26.24
C SER A 270 2.97 -8.39 -26.87
N THR A 271 3.74 -9.08 -26.05
CA THR A 271 4.97 -9.82 -26.30
C THR A 271 4.86 -11.15 -25.57
N LYS A 272 4.75 -12.24 -26.32
CA LYS A 272 4.62 -13.61 -25.80
C LYS A 272 5.82 -14.08 -24.94
N ASP A 273 6.92 -13.32 -24.97
CA ASP A 273 8.18 -13.66 -24.30
C ASP A 273 8.39 -12.93 -22.96
N PHE A 274 7.40 -12.19 -22.45
CA PHE A 274 7.57 -11.47 -21.19
C PHE A 274 7.56 -12.44 -20.00
N THR A 275 8.67 -12.48 -19.28
CA THR A 275 8.93 -13.45 -18.21
C THR A 275 8.65 -12.87 -16.82
N ILE A 276 8.67 -13.73 -15.80
CA ILE A 276 8.64 -13.27 -14.42
C ILE A 276 9.86 -12.38 -14.07
N GLU A 277 11.03 -12.66 -14.65
CA GLU A 277 12.21 -11.82 -14.43
C GLU A 277 12.09 -10.43 -15.06
N ASP A 278 11.41 -10.32 -16.21
CA ASP A 278 11.10 -9.03 -16.80
C ASP A 278 10.17 -8.23 -15.89
N PHE A 279 9.15 -8.89 -15.32
CA PHE A 279 8.23 -8.27 -14.37
C PHE A 279 8.95 -7.80 -13.09
N LEU A 280 9.77 -8.64 -12.48
CA LEU A 280 10.55 -8.24 -11.30
C LEU A 280 11.57 -7.14 -11.65
N GLY A 281 12.13 -7.17 -12.87
CA GLY A 281 12.98 -6.13 -13.42
C GLY A 281 12.29 -4.76 -13.52
N VAL A 282 11.00 -4.72 -13.88
CA VAL A 282 10.19 -3.50 -13.89
C VAL A 282 10.10 -2.87 -12.50
N LEU A 283 9.93 -3.70 -11.45
CA LEU A 283 9.91 -3.22 -10.06
C LEU A 283 11.29 -2.73 -9.62
N ARG A 284 12.34 -3.55 -9.83
CA ARG A 284 13.72 -3.27 -9.39
C ARG A 284 14.27 -1.96 -9.97
N LYS A 285 13.95 -1.64 -11.23
CA LYS A 285 14.35 -0.37 -11.89
C LYS A 285 13.88 0.88 -11.15
N ASN A 286 12.82 0.78 -10.35
CA ASN A 286 12.19 1.90 -9.66
C ASN A 286 12.59 2.05 -8.19
N TYR A 287 13.42 1.15 -7.66
CA TYR A 287 13.78 1.11 -6.24
C TYR A 287 14.39 2.43 -5.74
N GLN A 288 15.32 3.01 -6.49
CA GLN A 288 15.94 4.29 -6.13
C GLN A 288 14.91 5.41 -5.98
N CYS A 289 13.94 5.52 -6.90
CA CYS A 289 12.91 6.55 -6.84
C CYS A 289 11.93 6.32 -5.67
N LEU A 290 11.61 5.05 -5.37
CA LEU A 290 10.78 4.67 -4.23
C LEU A 290 11.52 4.78 -2.88
N GLY A 291 12.83 5.04 -2.90
CA GLY A 291 13.67 5.13 -1.70
C GLY A 291 13.92 3.78 -1.02
N VAL A 292 13.84 2.68 -1.79
CA VAL A 292 14.11 1.32 -1.31
C VAL A 292 15.39 0.78 -1.94
N THR A 293 16.04 -0.16 -1.26
CA THR A 293 17.23 -0.86 -1.78
C THR A 293 16.88 -2.30 -2.17
N CYS A 294 17.78 -2.96 -2.91
CA CYS A 294 17.62 -4.39 -3.21
C CYS A 294 17.66 -5.22 -1.93
N GLU A 295 18.52 -4.83 -0.99
CA GLU A 295 18.69 -5.46 0.31
C GLU A 295 17.41 -5.34 1.16
N ASP A 296 16.75 -4.17 1.15
CA ASP A 296 15.46 -4.01 1.84
C ASP A 296 14.41 -5.01 1.34
N VAL A 297 14.36 -5.27 0.03
CA VAL A 297 13.39 -6.17 -0.60
C VAL A 297 13.78 -7.64 -0.46
N GLY A 298 15.06 -7.97 -0.59
CA GLY A 298 15.55 -9.36 -0.63
C GLY A 298 15.22 -10.07 -1.94
N GLY A 299 15.46 -11.39 -1.96
CA GLY A 299 15.15 -12.28 -3.09
C GLY A 299 14.04 -13.26 -2.71
N LEU A 300 13.08 -13.50 -3.61
CA LEU A 300 11.99 -14.44 -3.35
C LEU A 300 12.57 -15.85 -3.20
N TRP A 301 12.23 -16.54 -2.12
CA TRP A 301 12.80 -17.83 -1.71
C TRP A 301 11.69 -18.87 -1.55
N ASP A 302 11.80 -20.01 -2.21
CA ASP A 302 10.85 -21.15 -2.08
C ASP A 302 11.19 -22.10 -0.93
N GLY A 303 12.41 -22.06 -0.40
CA GLY A 303 12.93 -23.08 0.53
C GLY A 303 14.20 -23.75 0.04
N GLU A 304 14.48 -23.69 -1.26
CA GLU A 304 15.60 -24.36 -1.92
C GLU A 304 16.45 -23.41 -2.78
N LYS A 305 15.82 -22.44 -3.45
CA LYS A 305 16.49 -21.47 -4.33
C LYS A 305 15.81 -20.10 -4.30
N TYR A 306 16.56 -19.11 -4.77
CA TYR A 306 16.01 -17.80 -5.10
C TYR A 306 15.38 -17.83 -6.49
N TYR A 307 14.30 -17.07 -6.65
CA TYR A 307 13.79 -16.61 -7.95
C TYR A 307 14.41 -15.25 -8.26
#